data_AF-R0FH30-F1
#
_entry.id   AF-R0FH30-F1
#
_cell.length_a   1.000
_cell.length_b   1.000
_cell.length_c   1.000
_cell.angle_alpha   90.00
_cell.angle_beta   90.00
_cell.angle_gamma   90.00
#
_symmetry.space_group_name_H-M   'P 1'
#
loop_
_entity.id
_entity.type
_entity.pdbx_description
1 polymer ?
#
loop_
_entity_poly.entity_id
_entity_poly.type
_entity_poly.pdbx_seq_one_letter_code
_entity_poly.pdbx_strand_id
1 'polypeptide(L)'
;MYVTSSDGATTFSSSRTGNFLSPGLSCDASRKTNEDGESSNASKVKDFQTGQIWSYYSGKDDLPLYYCRIQKITVTQVFEEEAVVKICVYRLKATPFPANVIQWEDKKMPVGCGTFMVTKIFEAFTTDDVSLLVVPQTSMDGTEHTILPKTGDVWAIYRSWTCHKEFKDMGSCSYDIVEVLDNTLDYKVLALEPALFSNEEEGKNSFFRAAESRHPDWDVEDGLEVTFTIPKSKMLRFSHQIPATRVTKVVNGDLKELFEVDSRALPSNVRFQDHGVKREQ
;
A
#
# COMPACT_ATOMS: atom_id res chain seq x y z
N MET A 1 -19.14 -79.42 9.31
CA MET A 1 -17.95 -78.84 8.66
C MET A 1 -17.19 -78.04 9.70
N TYR A 2 -15.88 -78.24 9.70
CA TYR A 2 -14.82 -77.77 10.58
C TYR A 2 -14.75 -76.21 10.68
N VAL A 3 -14.52 -75.60 11.87
CA VAL A 3 -13.23 -75.06 12.42
C VAL A 3 -12.78 -73.79 11.64
N THR A 4 -12.36 -72.62 12.14
CA THR A 4 -11.51 -72.12 13.27
C THR A 4 -11.65 -70.57 13.29
N SER A 5 -11.54 -69.86 14.41
CA SER A 5 -10.32 -69.17 14.95
C SER A 5 -9.54 -68.25 13.98
N SER A 6 -9.30 -66.99 14.36
CA SER A 6 -7.95 -66.53 14.73
C SER A 6 -7.93 -65.10 15.30
N ASP A 7 -7.29 -64.98 16.46
CA ASP A 7 -6.67 -63.76 16.98
C ASP A 7 -5.64 -63.16 16.01
N GLY A 8 -5.36 -61.86 16.17
CA GLY A 8 -4.28 -61.18 15.47
C GLY A 8 -4.00 -59.79 16.02
N ALA A 9 -3.48 -59.71 17.25
CA ALA A 9 -2.72 -58.54 17.69
C ALA A 9 -1.34 -58.59 17.03
N THR A 10 -0.93 -57.51 16.36
CA THR A 10 0.51 -57.22 16.15
C THR A 10 0.72 -55.71 16.01
N THR A 11 1.31 -55.13 17.06
CA THR A 11 2.04 -53.88 17.04
C THR A 11 3.33 -54.01 16.24
N PHE A 12 3.60 -53.10 15.30
CA PHE A 12 4.96 -52.77 14.80
C PHE A 12 4.96 -51.27 14.44
N SER A 13 5.48 -50.45 15.35
CA SER A 13 6.80 -49.80 15.31
C SER A 13 6.92 -48.64 14.32
N SER A 14 7.00 -47.45 14.92
CA SER A 14 7.85 -46.31 14.54
C SER A 14 8.65 -46.47 13.25
N SER A 15 8.34 -45.63 12.26
CA SER A 15 9.34 -45.11 11.36
C SER A 15 9.28 -43.59 11.40
N ARG A 16 10.38 -43.04 11.93
CA ARG A 16 10.73 -41.63 11.92
C ARG A 16 10.71 -41.12 10.47
N THR A 17 9.81 -40.20 10.16
CA THR A 17 10.02 -39.30 9.01
C THR A 17 10.49 -37.97 9.56
N GLY A 18 11.73 -37.66 9.19
CA GLY A 18 12.52 -36.59 9.77
C GLY A 18 11.87 -35.22 9.63
N ASN A 19 11.86 -34.49 10.74
CA ASN A 19 11.83 -33.04 10.72
C ASN A 19 13.08 -32.57 9.94
N PHE A 20 12.90 -32.24 8.67
CA PHE A 20 13.83 -31.38 7.96
C PHE A 20 13.66 -29.97 8.53
N LEU A 21 14.37 -29.73 9.63
CA LEU A 21 14.76 -28.39 10.04
C LEU A 21 15.65 -27.84 8.91
N SER A 22 15.08 -26.99 8.07
CA SER A 22 15.89 -26.13 7.21
C SER A 22 16.77 -25.27 8.11
N PRO A 23 18.10 -25.19 7.89
CA PRO A 23 18.94 -24.32 8.68
C PRO A 23 18.53 -22.88 8.39
N GLY A 24 18.15 -22.15 9.44
CA GLY A 24 18.08 -20.70 9.37
C GLY A 24 19.48 -20.18 9.08
N LEU A 25 19.72 -19.74 7.85
CA LEU A 25 20.85 -18.88 7.52
C LEU A 25 20.55 -17.51 8.15
N SER A 26 20.86 -17.40 9.45
CA SER A 26 21.09 -16.11 10.08
C SER A 26 22.44 -15.62 9.57
N CYS A 27 22.42 -14.65 8.66
CA CYS A 27 23.61 -13.89 8.33
C CYS A 27 23.80 -12.81 9.40
N ASP A 28 24.57 -13.13 10.44
CA ASP A 28 25.15 -12.12 11.34
C ASP A 28 26.19 -11.32 10.55
N ALA A 29 25.80 -10.17 10.01
CA ALA A 29 26.73 -9.19 9.47
C ALA A 29 27.32 -8.38 10.64
N SER A 30 28.51 -8.78 11.09
CA SER A 30 29.30 -8.03 12.07
C SER A 30 29.60 -6.62 11.55
N ARG A 31 29.20 -5.60 12.32
CA ARG A 31 29.53 -4.18 12.07
C ARG A 31 31.04 -3.96 12.11
N LYS A 32 31.60 -3.46 11.00
CA LYS A 32 32.79 -2.61 11.04
C LYS A 32 32.34 -1.18 10.86
N THR A 33 32.43 -0.40 11.93
CA THR A 33 32.35 1.07 11.88
C THR A 33 33.65 1.59 11.33
N ASN A 34 33.62 2.11 10.10
CA ASN A 34 34.61 3.09 9.66
C ASN A 34 34.00 4.46 9.93
N GLU A 35 34.70 5.22 10.78
CA GLU A 35 34.47 6.65 10.99
C GLU A 35 34.90 7.37 9.72
N ASP A 36 33.95 7.77 8.89
CA ASP A 36 34.05 8.92 8.00
C ASP A 36 32.63 9.34 7.64
N GLY A 37 32.30 10.60 7.93
CA GLY A 37 30.96 11.16 7.86
C GLY A 37 30.47 11.31 6.43
N GLU A 38 29.95 10.24 5.86
CA GLU A 38 29.03 10.25 4.73
C GLU A 38 27.76 9.53 5.16
N SER A 39 26.73 10.32 5.53
CA SER A 39 25.40 9.81 5.85
C SER A 39 24.75 9.31 4.56
N SER A 40 25.12 8.10 4.15
CA SER A 40 24.46 7.37 3.08
C SER A 40 23.04 7.01 3.51
N ASN A 41 22.09 7.58 2.75
CA ASN A 41 20.66 7.31 2.70
C ASN A 41 20.21 6.00 3.35
N ALA A 42 19.60 6.07 4.53
CA ALA A 42 18.68 5.03 4.98
C ALA A 42 17.30 5.33 4.37
N SER A 43 17.10 5.05 3.08
CA SER A 43 15.79 4.54 2.70
C SER A 43 15.54 3.37 3.64
N LYS A 44 14.41 3.34 4.37
CA LYS A 44 14.11 2.19 5.23
C LYS A 44 14.22 0.95 4.34
N VAL A 45 15.27 0.16 4.55
CA VAL A 45 15.52 -1.05 3.77
C VAL A 45 14.26 -1.89 3.93
N LYS A 46 13.54 -2.11 2.83
CA LYS A 46 12.29 -2.86 2.85
C LYS A 46 12.65 -4.32 3.10
N ASP A 47 12.34 -4.81 4.29
CA ASP A 47 12.53 -6.22 4.63
C ASP A 47 11.39 -7.06 4.02
N PHE A 48 11.63 -7.54 2.80
CA PHE A 48 10.67 -8.36 2.08
C PHE A 48 10.62 -9.79 2.62
N GLN A 49 9.41 -10.33 2.70
CA GLN A 49 9.17 -11.72 3.09
C GLN A 49 8.15 -12.39 2.17
N THR A 50 8.37 -13.68 1.89
CA THR A 50 7.41 -14.49 1.14
C THR A 50 6.05 -14.51 1.84
N GLY A 51 4.99 -14.34 1.06
CA GLY A 51 3.61 -14.31 1.55
C GLY A 51 3.09 -12.92 1.86
N GLN A 52 3.95 -11.90 2.00
CA GLN A 52 3.51 -10.51 2.19
C GLN A 52 2.71 -10.02 0.98
N ILE A 53 1.75 -9.14 1.24
CA ILE A 53 0.98 -8.44 0.22
C ILE A 53 1.42 -6.98 0.17
N TRP A 54 1.76 -6.50 -1.01
CA TRP A 54 2.25 -5.14 -1.24
C TRP A 54 1.40 -4.44 -2.30
N SER A 55 1.21 -3.13 -2.17
CA SER A 55 0.81 -2.31 -3.31
C SER A 55 2.01 -2.07 -4.24
N TYR A 56 1.76 -1.86 -5.54
CA TYR A 56 2.84 -1.67 -6.51
C TYR A 56 2.47 -0.64 -7.58
N TYR A 57 3.47 0.10 -8.04
CA TYR A 57 3.34 1.14 -9.05
C TYR A 57 3.14 0.53 -10.42
N SER A 58 2.12 1.00 -11.15
CA SER A 58 1.80 0.50 -12.48
C SER A 58 0.88 1.47 -13.22
N GLY A 59 0.87 1.36 -14.55
CA GLY A 59 0.03 2.19 -15.41
C GLY A 59 0.69 3.50 -15.80
N LYS A 60 -0.10 4.44 -16.31
CA LYS A 60 0.42 5.69 -16.89
C LYS A 60 0.88 6.70 -15.84
N ASP A 61 0.18 6.76 -14.71
CA ASP A 61 0.45 7.73 -13.66
C ASP A 61 1.51 7.26 -12.65
N ASP A 62 2.04 6.04 -12.85
CA ASP A 62 2.97 5.37 -11.93
C ASP A 62 2.50 5.43 -10.47
N LEU A 63 1.20 5.16 -10.25
CA LEU A 63 0.57 5.16 -8.91
C LEU A 63 0.40 3.73 -8.39
N PRO A 64 0.42 3.52 -7.06
CA PRO A 64 0.37 2.19 -6.46
C PRO A 64 -1.07 1.64 -6.37
N LEU A 65 -1.74 1.52 -7.52
CA LEU A 65 -3.18 1.24 -7.64
C LEU A 65 -3.54 -0.24 -7.50
N TYR A 66 -2.56 -1.14 -7.46
CA TYR A 66 -2.75 -2.59 -7.54
C TYR A 66 -1.98 -3.30 -6.44
N TYR A 67 -2.37 -4.54 -6.16
CA TYR A 67 -1.76 -5.36 -5.11
C TYR A 67 -1.13 -6.65 -5.67
N CYS A 68 -0.04 -7.08 -5.05
CA CYS A 68 0.65 -8.33 -5.37
C CYS A 68 1.01 -9.09 -4.09
N ARG A 69 1.15 -10.42 -4.19
CA ARG A 69 1.65 -11.28 -3.12
C ARG A 69 3.06 -11.75 -3.48
N ILE A 70 4.02 -11.56 -2.59
CA ILE A 70 5.39 -12.02 -2.78
C ILE A 70 5.43 -13.54 -2.73
N GLN A 71 5.91 -14.17 -3.79
CA GLN A 71 6.07 -15.61 -3.90
C GLN A 71 7.50 -16.06 -3.64
N LYS A 72 8.48 -15.30 -4.15
CA LYS A 72 9.90 -15.64 -4.01
C LYS A 72 10.73 -14.37 -4.08
N ILE A 73 11.78 -14.32 -3.29
CA ILE A 73 12.79 -13.26 -3.33
C ILE A 73 14.11 -13.92 -3.72
N THR A 74 14.83 -13.33 -4.68
CA THR A 74 16.15 -13.80 -5.09
C THR A 74 17.11 -12.64 -5.05
N VAL A 75 18.27 -12.85 -4.42
CA VAL A 75 19.38 -11.92 -4.41
C VAL A 75 20.46 -12.49 -5.31
N THR A 76 20.86 -11.74 -6.33
CA THR A 76 21.96 -12.09 -7.22
C THR A 76 23.08 -11.10 -7.01
N GLN A 77 24.26 -11.58 -6.66
CA GLN A 77 25.47 -10.77 -6.59
C GLN A 77 26.50 -11.37 -7.55
N VAL A 78 26.91 -10.57 -8.55
CA VAL A 78 28.05 -10.88 -9.41
C VAL A 78 29.28 -10.24 -8.77
N PHE A 79 30.46 -10.86 -8.90
CA PHE A 79 31.69 -10.39 -8.25
C PHE A 79 31.92 -8.89 -8.55
N GLU A 80 32.15 -8.10 -7.49
CA GLU A 80 32.37 -6.64 -7.54
C GLU A 80 31.16 -5.77 -7.95
N GLU A 81 29.98 -6.35 -8.16
CA GLU A 81 28.73 -5.62 -8.44
C GLU A 81 27.83 -5.49 -7.20
N GLU A 82 26.95 -4.47 -7.22
CA GLU A 82 25.88 -4.33 -6.24
C GLU A 82 24.90 -5.51 -6.33
N ALA A 83 24.46 -6.01 -5.18
CA ALA A 83 23.51 -7.12 -5.13
C ALA A 83 22.14 -6.69 -5.68
N VAL A 84 21.66 -7.39 -6.70
CA VAL A 84 20.35 -7.13 -7.32
C VAL A 84 19.30 -8.00 -6.64
N VAL A 85 18.30 -7.35 -6.03
CA VAL A 85 17.14 -8.01 -5.44
C VAL A 85 16.03 -8.10 -6.49
N LYS A 86 15.57 -9.32 -6.78
CA LYS A 86 14.37 -9.57 -7.58
C LYS A 86 13.28 -10.16 -6.71
N ILE A 87 12.08 -9.62 -6.85
CA ILE A 87 10.87 -9.99 -6.13
C ILE A 87 9.90 -10.61 -7.13
N CYS A 88 9.69 -11.90 -7.04
CA CYS A 88 8.72 -12.61 -7.85
C CYS A 88 7.36 -12.59 -7.14
N VAL A 89 6.32 -12.15 -7.84
CA VAL A 89 4.99 -11.91 -7.25
C VAL A 89 3.86 -12.53 -8.06
N TYR A 90 2.73 -12.76 -7.39
CA TYR A 90 1.44 -13.00 -8.03
C TYR A 90 0.53 -11.78 -7.88
N ARG A 91 -0.12 -11.35 -8.96
CA ARG A 91 -1.08 -10.24 -8.90
C ARG A 91 -2.33 -10.64 -8.13
N LEU A 92 -2.91 -9.69 -7.40
CA LEU A 92 -4.24 -9.82 -6.81
C LEU A 92 -5.29 -9.25 -7.76
N LYS A 93 -6.48 -9.84 -7.75
CA LYS A 93 -7.65 -9.36 -8.49
C LYS A 93 -8.83 -9.22 -7.55
N ALA A 94 -9.54 -8.10 -7.65
CA ALA A 94 -10.74 -7.86 -6.87
C ALA A 94 -11.82 -8.91 -7.19
N THR A 95 -12.47 -9.40 -6.14
CA THR A 95 -13.66 -10.24 -6.25
C THR A 95 -14.90 -9.37 -6.51
N PRO A 96 -16.02 -9.96 -6.98
CA PRO A 96 -17.27 -9.23 -7.11
C PRO A 96 -17.70 -8.60 -5.79
N PHE A 97 -18.09 -7.33 -5.84
CA PHE A 97 -18.58 -6.61 -4.66
C PHE A 97 -20.00 -7.02 -4.27
N PRO A 98 -20.37 -6.87 -2.98
CA PRO A 98 -21.75 -6.96 -2.54
C PRO A 98 -22.68 -6.02 -3.33
N ALA A 99 -23.96 -6.40 -3.44
CA ALA A 99 -24.95 -5.67 -4.25
C ALA A 99 -25.19 -4.22 -3.81
N ASN A 100 -24.89 -3.89 -2.55
CA ASN A 100 -25.04 -2.54 -2.01
C ASN A 100 -23.86 -1.60 -2.35
N VAL A 101 -22.80 -2.09 -2.99
CA VAL A 101 -21.68 -1.28 -3.46
C VAL A 101 -21.95 -0.84 -4.89
N ILE A 102 -21.90 0.48 -5.12
CA ILE A 102 -22.00 1.09 -6.43
C ILE A 102 -20.69 0.78 -7.18
N GLN A 103 -20.79 -0.05 -8.20
CA GLN A 103 -19.64 -0.50 -8.97
C GLN A 103 -19.29 0.49 -10.10
N TRP A 104 -18.01 0.53 -10.48
CA TRP A 104 -17.61 1.10 -11.77
C TRP A 104 -18.37 0.43 -12.92
N GLU A 105 -18.82 1.24 -13.88
CA GLU A 105 -19.35 0.75 -15.15
C GLU A 105 -18.21 0.20 -16.01
N ASP A 106 -17.11 0.94 -16.13
CA ASP A 106 -15.89 0.44 -16.75
C ASP A 106 -15.13 -0.49 -15.80
N LYS A 107 -15.17 -1.80 -16.08
CA LYS A 107 -14.50 -2.83 -15.29
C LYS A 107 -12.96 -2.79 -15.39
N LYS A 108 -12.39 -1.90 -16.20
CA LYS A 108 -10.94 -1.64 -16.22
C LYS A 108 -10.51 -0.67 -15.12
N MET A 109 -11.45 0.07 -14.51
CA MET A 109 -11.13 0.96 -13.41
C MET A 109 -10.50 0.19 -12.25
N PRO A 110 -9.42 0.73 -11.65
CA PRO A 110 -8.71 0.07 -10.58
C PRO A 110 -9.59 0.03 -9.33
N VAL A 111 -9.34 -0.99 -8.51
CA VAL A 111 -10.06 -1.23 -7.27
C VAL A 111 -9.06 -1.09 -6.13
N GLY A 112 -9.08 0.06 -5.46
CA GLY A 112 -8.17 0.39 -4.38
C GLY A 112 -8.43 -0.34 -3.08
N CYS A 113 -9.70 -0.66 -2.79
CA CYS A 113 -10.08 -1.40 -1.59
C CYS A 113 -11.25 -2.35 -1.87
N GLY A 114 -11.33 -3.44 -1.11
CA GLY A 114 -12.27 -4.53 -1.31
C GLY A 114 -11.69 -5.89 -0.93
N THR A 115 -12.32 -6.95 -1.41
CA THR A 115 -11.82 -8.32 -1.27
C THR A 115 -11.10 -8.73 -2.54
N PHE A 116 -9.96 -9.39 -2.39
CA PHE A 116 -9.07 -9.77 -3.47
C PHE A 116 -8.69 -11.24 -3.39
N MET A 117 -8.47 -11.87 -4.54
CA MET A 117 -7.88 -13.20 -4.65
C MET A 117 -6.53 -13.14 -5.37
N VAL A 118 -5.61 -13.99 -4.97
CA VAL A 118 -4.33 -14.17 -5.65
C VAL A 118 -4.57 -14.86 -7.00
N THR A 119 -4.08 -14.26 -8.08
CA THR A 119 -4.17 -14.82 -9.43
C THR A 119 -2.96 -15.69 -9.75
N LYS A 120 -3.00 -16.41 -10.88
CA LYS A 120 -1.83 -17.12 -11.43
C LYS A 120 -0.95 -16.23 -12.31
N ILE A 121 -1.24 -14.92 -12.40
CA ILE A 121 -0.47 -13.97 -13.20
C ILE A 121 0.80 -13.64 -12.42
N PHE A 122 1.94 -14.00 -13.00
CA PHE A 122 3.26 -13.88 -12.41
C PHE A 122 4.01 -12.66 -12.95
N GLU A 123 4.68 -11.92 -12.09
CA GLU A 123 5.56 -10.81 -12.46
C GLU A 123 6.85 -10.80 -11.64
N ALA A 124 7.90 -10.20 -12.22
CA ALA A 124 9.17 -9.98 -11.54
C ALA A 124 9.35 -8.47 -11.34
N PHE A 125 9.54 -8.09 -10.08
CA PHE A 125 9.70 -6.73 -9.61
C PHE A 125 11.09 -6.53 -9.00
N THR A 126 11.50 -5.28 -8.94
CA THR A 126 12.58 -4.75 -8.11
C THR A 126 11.99 -4.17 -6.82
N THR A 127 12.85 -3.71 -5.91
CA THR A 127 12.43 -3.07 -4.65
C THR A 127 11.67 -1.74 -4.87
N ASP A 128 11.87 -1.12 -6.03
CA ASP A 128 11.33 0.19 -6.37
C ASP A 128 9.95 0.10 -7.03
N ASP A 129 9.54 -1.09 -7.48
CA ASP A 129 8.23 -1.30 -8.09
C ASP A 129 7.12 -1.41 -7.03
N VAL A 130 7.46 -1.76 -5.79
CA VAL A 130 6.51 -1.95 -4.68
C VAL A 130 6.47 -0.72 -3.77
N SER A 131 5.29 -0.36 -3.28
CA SER A 131 5.06 0.85 -2.47
C SER A 131 4.83 0.51 -1.00
N LEU A 132 3.62 0.05 -0.64
CA LEU A 132 3.18 -0.14 0.75
C LEU A 132 2.99 -1.62 1.09
N LEU A 133 3.52 -2.07 2.22
CA LEU A 133 3.15 -3.36 2.83
C LEU A 133 1.73 -3.27 3.38
N VAL A 134 0.84 -4.14 2.93
CA VAL A 134 -0.56 -4.17 3.34
C VAL A 134 -0.80 -5.37 4.24
N VAL A 135 -1.53 -5.15 5.34
CA VAL A 135 -1.98 -6.21 6.25
C VAL A 135 -3.49 -6.42 6.06
N PRO A 136 -3.90 -7.36 5.17
CA PRO A 136 -5.30 -7.63 4.91
C PRO A 136 -5.94 -8.48 6.02
N GLN A 137 -7.26 -8.42 6.11
CA GLN A 137 -8.02 -9.49 6.75
C GLN A 137 -8.07 -10.69 5.80
N THR A 138 -7.67 -11.86 6.26
CA THR A 138 -7.59 -13.07 5.43
C THR A 138 -8.73 -14.02 5.78
N SER A 139 -9.38 -14.60 4.78
CA SER A 139 -10.43 -15.60 4.96
C SER A 139 -9.92 -16.86 5.66
N MET A 140 -10.83 -17.66 6.22
CA MET A 140 -10.48 -18.88 6.96
C MET A 140 -9.72 -19.91 6.11
N ASP A 141 -10.00 -19.98 4.82
CA ASP A 141 -9.33 -20.86 3.85
C ASP A 141 -8.06 -20.24 3.25
N GLY A 142 -7.76 -18.98 3.57
CA GLY A 142 -6.58 -18.25 3.10
C GLY A 142 -6.62 -17.83 1.63
N THR A 143 -7.77 -17.92 0.96
CA THR A 143 -7.90 -17.65 -0.49
C THR A 143 -8.26 -16.20 -0.80
N GLU A 144 -8.99 -15.54 0.11
CA GLU A 144 -9.44 -14.17 -0.01
C GLU A 144 -8.71 -13.25 0.99
N HIS A 145 -8.35 -12.07 0.50
CA HIS A 145 -7.67 -11.03 1.25
C HIS A 145 -8.47 -9.74 1.14
N THR A 146 -9.04 -9.28 2.25
CA THR A 146 -9.83 -8.07 2.34
C THR A 146 -8.96 -6.90 2.81
N ILE A 147 -8.85 -5.89 1.95
CA ILE A 147 -8.11 -4.64 2.17
C ILE A 147 -9.15 -3.53 2.20
N LEU A 148 -9.38 -2.93 3.36
CA LEU A 148 -10.33 -1.84 3.56
C LEU A 148 -9.64 -0.67 4.25
N PRO A 149 -10.08 0.59 4.01
CA PRO A 149 -9.60 1.74 4.76
C PRO A 149 -9.86 1.54 6.26
N LYS A 150 -8.84 1.81 7.08
CA LYS A 150 -8.90 1.73 8.55
C LYS A 150 -8.62 3.09 9.16
N THR A 151 -9.16 3.30 10.35
CA THR A 151 -8.90 4.52 11.13
C THR A 151 -7.39 4.76 11.29
N GLY A 152 -6.95 5.97 10.96
CA GLY A 152 -5.55 6.41 10.94
C GLY A 152 -4.85 6.24 9.59
N ASP A 153 -5.42 5.50 8.64
CA ASP A 153 -4.84 5.36 7.30
C ASP A 153 -4.97 6.65 6.49
N VAL A 154 -3.94 6.96 5.69
CA VAL A 154 -3.98 8.03 4.69
C VAL A 154 -4.25 7.44 3.31
N TRP A 155 -5.23 7.98 2.61
CA TRP A 155 -5.69 7.49 1.31
C TRP A 155 -5.78 8.63 0.30
N ALA A 156 -5.45 8.33 -0.96
CA ALA A 156 -5.93 9.11 -2.09
C ALA A 156 -7.37 8.69 -2.41
N ILE A 157 -8.24 9.66 -2.60
CA ILE A 157 -9.62 9.46 -3.05
C ILE A 157 -9.86 10.20 -4.36
N TYR A 158 -10.76 9.67 -5.20
CA TYR A 158 -11.24 10.42 -6.36
C TYR A 158 -12.12 11.59 -5.88
N ARG A 159 -11.74 12.83 -6.22
CA ARG A 159 -12.46 14.05 -5.79
C ARG A 159 -13.88 14.05 -6.33
N SER A 160 -14.03 14.09 -7.66
CA SER A 160 -15.31 14.02 -8.37
C SER A 160 -15.59 12.58 -8.79
N TRP A 161 -16.01 11.74 -7.83
CA TRP A 161 -16.24 10.32 -8.05
C TRP A 161 -17.62 10.07 -8.65
N THR A 162 -17.69 9.33 -9.76
CA THR A 162 -18.95 8.83 -10.34
C THR A 162 -18.72 7.45 -10.91
N CYS A 163 -19.71 6.56 -10.85
CA CYS A 163 -19.57 5.20 -11.38
C CYS A 163 -19.34 5.13 -12.90
N HIS A 164 -19.68 6.20 -13.62
CA HIS A 164 -19.54 6.35 -15.07
C HIS A 164 -18.12 6.70 -15.53
N LYS A 165 -17.18 6.93 -14.60
CA LYS A 165 -15.79 7.27 -14.96
C LYS A 165 -15.10 6.11 -15.68
N GLU A 166 -14.39 6.42 -16.75
CA GLU A 166 -13.71 5.43 -17.58
C GLU A 166 -12.20 5.37 -17.30
N PHE A 167 -11.58 4.21 -17.53
CA PHE A 167 -10.14 4.01 -17.35
C PHE A 167 -9.29 4.95 -18.21
N LYS A 168 -9.79 5.34 -19.38
CA LYS A 168 -9.09 6.28 -20.28
C LYS A 168 -8.91 7.67 -19.64
N ASP A 169 -9.78 8.03 -18.70
CA ASP A 169 -9.77 9.30 -17.97
C ASP A 169 -8.90 9.22 -16.71
N MET A 170 -8.22 8.10 -16.45
CA MET A 170 -7.42 7.92 -15.23
C MET A 170 -6.38 9.02 -15.03
N GLY A 171 -5.67 9.40 -16.10
CA GLY A 171 -4.65 10.45 -16.07
C GLY A 171 -5.21 11.87 -15.95
N SER A 172 -6.53 12.05 -16.08
CA SER A 172 -7.24 13.32 -15.82
C SER A 172 -8.05 13.29 -14.52
N CYS A 173 -7.93 12.24 -13.72
CA CYS A 173 -8.58 12.19 -12.41
C CYS A 173 -8.01 13.28 -11.49
N SER A 174 -8.91 14.03 -10.86
CA SER A 174 -8.60 14.82 -9.67
C SER A 174 -8.68 13.94 -8.43
N TYR A 175 -7.69 14.10 -7.56
CA TYR A 175 -7.61 13.40 -6.29
C TYR A 175 -7.56 14.37 -5.12
N ASP A 176 -8.10 13.94 -3.99
CA ASP A 176 -7.84 14.53 -2.68
C ASP A 176 -7.14 13.52 -1.79
N ILE A 177 -6.36 14.00 -0.82
CA ILE A 177 -5.74 13.17 0.20
C ILE A 177 -6.57 13.28 1.46
N VAL A 178 -6.86 12.15 2.09
CA VAL A 178 -7.65 12.09 3.31
C VAL A 178 -7.05 11.16 4.36
N GLU A 179 -7.25 11.50 5.62
CA GLU A 179 -7.12 10.57 6.75
C GLU A 179 -8.47 9.93 7.04
N VAL A 180 -8.50 8.63 7.31
CA VAL A 180 -9.70 7.95 7.81
C VAL A 180 -9.79 8.15 9.33
N LEU A 181 -10.87 8.80 9.79
CA LEU A 181 -11.13 9.05 11.21
C LEU A 181 -11.98 7.96 11.88
N ASP A 182 -12.87 7.33 11.12
CA ASP A 182 -13.75 6.26 11.59
C ASP A 182 -14.14 5.36 10.41
N ASN A 183 -14.22 4.05 10.62
CA ASN A 183 -14.63 3.05 9.61
C ASN A 183 -15.69 2.06 10.11
N THR A 184 -16.37 2.36 11.22
CA THR A 184 -17.33 1.46 11.88
C THR A 184 -18.64 1.30 11.08
N LEU A 185 -19.36 2.39 10.84
CA LEU A 185 -20.61 2.41 10.06
C LEU A 185 -20.33 2.75 8.60
N ASP A 186 -19.97 4.00 8.33
CA ASP A 186 -19.44 4.51 7.07
C ASP A 186 -18.00 5.02 7.30
N TYR A 187 -17.35 5.54 6.26
CA TYR A 187 -16.00 6.09 6.39
C TYR A 187 -16.09 7.58 6.71
N LYS A 188 -15.83 7.97 7.95
CA LYS A 188 -15.59 9.37 8.30
C LYS A 188 -14.15 9.70 7.96
N VAL A 189 -13.94 10.76 7.19
CA VAL A 189 -12.61 11.13 6.68
C VAL A 189 -12.34 12.61 6.89
N LEU A 190 -11.06 12.97 7.02
CA LEU A 190 -10.55 14.34 7.13
C LEU A 190 -9.71 14.65 5.90
N ALA A 191 -10.06 15.72 5.17
CA ALA A 191 -9.25 16.23 4.08
C ALA A 191 -7.89 16.73 4.59
N LEU A 192 -6.85 16.36 3.86
CA LEU A 192 -5.48 16.79 4.11
C LEU A 192 -5.00 17.70 2.97
N GLU A 193 -4.20 18.70 3.31
CA GLU A 193 -3.57 19.62 2.35
C GLU A 193 -2.03 19.59 2.48
N PRO A 194 -1.29 19.91 1.41
CA PRO A 194 0.16 20.06 1.48
C PRO A 194 0.58 21.11 2.52
N ALA A 195 1.58 20.77 3.31
CA ALA A 195 2.09 21.60 4.39
C ALA A 195 3.42 22.23 3.96
N LEU A 196 3.42 23.52 3.61
CA LEU A 196 4.57 24.24 3.07
C LEU A 196 5.34 24.97 4.18
N PHE A 197 6.63 24.64 4.35
CA PHE A 197 7.51 25.27 5.34
C PHE A 197 8.87 25.60 4.73
N SER A 198 9.44 26.74 5.11
CA SER A 198 10.63 27.38 4.51
C SER A 198 11.96 26.63 4.64
N ASN A 199 11.98 25.45 5.25
CA ASN A 199 13.20 24.72 5.58
C ASN A 199 13.32 23.51 4.66
N GLU A 200 13.49 23.79 3.36
CA GLU A 200 13.60 22.83 2.26
C GLU A 200 14.99 22.15 2.22
N GLU A 201 15.45 21.61 3.35
CA GLU A 201 16.46 20.57 3.28
C GLU A 201 15.75 19.23 3.14
N GLU A 202 15.99 18.56 2.01
CA GLU A 202 15.45 17.26 1.56
C GLU A 202 14.09 17.26 0.83
N GLY A 203 14.15 17.65 -0.44
CA GLY A 203 13.10 17.46 -1.46
C GLY A 203 12.78 16.01 -1.84
N LYS A 204 12.66 15.09 -0.88
CA LYS A 204 12.19 13.71 -1.09
C LYS A 204 10.83 13.45 -0.44
N ASN A 205 10.54 14.05 0.70
CA ASN A 205 9.34 13.75 1.49
C ASN A 205 8.35 14.91 1.44
N SER A 206 7.10 14.59 1.12
CA SER A 206 6.02 15.58 1.13
C SER A 206 5.36 15.57 2.51
N PHE A 207 4.98 16.75 3.01
CA PHE A 207 4.27 16.87 4.28
C PHE A 207 2.83 17.30 4.03
N PHE A 208 1.90 16.69 4.77
CA PHE A 208 0.48 17.02 4.74
C PHE A 208 -0.02 17.34 6.15
N ARG A 209 -1.04 18.19 6.23
CA ARG A 209 -1.71 18.57 7.48
C ARG A 209 -3.21 18.53 7.29
N ALA A 210 -3.97 18.58 8.40
CA ALA A 210 -5.41 18.79 8.33
C ALA A 210 -5.71 20.05 7.50
N ALA A 211 -6.58 19.92 6.50
CA ALA A 211 -6.95 21.04 5.64
C ALA A 211 -7.70 22.11 6.44
N GLU A 212 -7.44 23.37 6.14
CA GLU A 212 -8.17 24.50 6.73
C GLU A 212 -9.51 24.73 6.02
N SER A 213 -9.59 24.34 4.75
CA SER A 213 -10.79 24.43 3.92
C SER A 213 -10.79 23.35 2.84
N ARG A 214 -11.96 23.07 2.25
CA ARG A 214 -12.04 22.14 1.11
C ARG A 214 -11.49 22.77 -0.16
N HIS A 215 -10.99 21.90 -1.04
CA HIS A 215 -10.64 22.30 -2.40
C HIS A 215 -11.84 22.98 -3.08
N PRO A 216 -11.68 24.07 -3.85
CA PRO A 216 -12.80 24.78 -4.49
C PRO A 216 -13.71 23.89 -5.34
N ASP A 217 -13.11 22.93 -6.05
CA ASP A 217 -13.82 21.92 -6.87
C ASP A 217 -14.28 20.68 -6.08
N TRP A 218 -14.67 20.84 -4.81
CA TRP A 218 -15.15 19.74 -3.96
C TRP A 218 -16.45 19.13 -4.53
N ASP A 219 -16.69 17.86 -4.19
CA ASP A 219 -17.92 17.18 -4.59
C ASP A 219 -19.10 17.69 -3.75
N VAL A 220 -20.11 18.28 -4.40
CA VAL A 220 -21.28 18.89 -3.76
C VAL A 220 -21.95 17.95 -2.75
N GLU A 221 -21.88 16.64 -2.97
CA GLU A 221 -22.46 15.63 -2.08
C GLU A 221 -21.73 15.48 -0.73
N ASP A 222 -20.46 15.89 -0.63
CA ASP A 222 -19.66 15.76 0.59
C ASP A 222 -19.84 16.89 1.61
N GLY A 223 -20.44 17.99 1.18
CA GLY A 223 -20.48 19.25 1.93
C GLY A 223 -19.16 20.03 1.96
N LEU A 224 -19.24 21.26 2.48
CA LEU A 224 -18.13 22.23 2.55
C LEU A 224 -17.13 21.93 3.67
N GLU A 225 -17.46 21.03 4.61
CA GLU A 225 -16.61 20.72 5.75
C GLU A 225 -15.41 19.87 5.33
N VAL A 226 -14.25 20.13 5.93
CA VAL A 226 -13.03 19.33 5.72
C VAL A 226 -13.15 17.91 6.27
N THR A 227 -14.07 17.70 7.21
CA THR A 227 -14.48 16.38 7.68
C THR A 227 -15.80 15.99 7.03
N PHE A 228 -15.88 14.79 6.48
CA PHE A 228 -17.05 14.32 5.72
C PHE A 228 -17.17 12.80 5.76
N THR A 229 -18.25 12.28 5.21
CA THR A 229 -18.54 10.85 5.22
C THR A 229 -18.59 10.29 3.80
N ILE A 230 -17.80 9.25 3.55
CA ILE A 230 -17.91 8.41 2.35
C ILE A 230 -18.73 7.17 2.73
N PRO A 231 -19.95 7.01 2.18
CA PRO A 231 -20.76 5.82 2.43
C PRO A 231 -20.02 4.54 2.00
N LYS A 232 -20.22 3.42 2.71
CA LYS A 232 -19.67 2.12 2.29
C LYS A 232 -20.11 1.70 0.90
N SER A 233 -21.30 2.12 0.46
CA SER A 233 -21.78 1.92 -0.92
C SER A 233 -20.90 2.60 -1.97
N LYS A 234 -20.13 3.63 -1.60
CA LYS A 234 -19.20 4.37 -2.47
C LYS A 234 -17.73 4.08 -2.16
N MET A 235 -17.42 2.93 -1.54
CA MET A 235 -16.03 2.60 -1.16
C MET A 235 -15.05 2.57 -2.34
N LEU A 236 -15.51 2.40 -3.59
CA LEU A 236 -14.66 2.52 -4.79
C LEU A 236 -14.14 3.93 -5.04
N ARG A 237 -14.53 4.92 -4.23
CA ARG A 237 -13.94 6.25 -4.20
C ARG A 237 -12.51 6.26 -3.65
N PHE A 238 -12.15 5.29 -2.81
CA PHE A 238 -10.78 5.10 -2.36
C PHE A 238 -9.92 4.53 -3.49
N SER A 239 -8.92 5.30 -3.92
CA SER A 239 -8.04 4.95 -5.05
C SER A 239 -6.89 4.04 -4.62
N HIS A 240 -6.09 4.50 -3.65
CA HIS A 240 -4.97 3.75 -3.09
C HIS A 240 -4.55 4.35 -1.75
N GLN A 241 -3.97 3.52 -0.90
CA GLN A 241 -3.40 3.94 0.37
C GLN A 241 -2.02 4.57 0.12
N ILE A 242 -1.75 5.70 0.76
CA ILE A 242 -0.47 6.40 0.67
C ILE A 242 0.37 6.01 1.90
N PRO A 243 1.63 5.55 1.72
CA PRO A 243 2.56 5.39 2.83
C PRO A 243 2.71 6.72 3.57
N ALA A 244 2.29 6.74 4.83
CA ALA A 244 2.30 7.94 5.66
C ALA A 244 2.80 7.63 7.06
N THR A 245 3.64 8.51 7.60
CA THR A 245 4.10 8.49 8.99
C THR A 245 3.66 9.78 9.67
N ARG A 246 2.99 9.66 10.82
CA ARG A 246 2.61 10.83 11.62
C ARG A 246 3.84 11.35 12.36
N VAL A 247 4.14 12.64 12.20
CA VAL A 247 5.30 13.30 12.79
C VAL A 247 4.89 14.61 13.45
N THR A 248 5.60 15.01 14.49
CA THR A 248 5.45 16.33 15.10
C THR A 248 6.67 17.17 14.74
N LYS A 249 6.46 18.33 14.12
CA LYS A 249 7.54 19.26 13.73
C LYS A 249 7.24 20.67 14.23
N VAL A 250 8.30 21.44 14.50
CA VAL A 250 8.16 22.87 14.75
C VAL A 250 8.03 23.58 13.41
N VAL A 251 6.91 24.29 13.24
CA VAL A 251 6.55 25.04 12.05
C VAL A 251 6.24 26.46 12.49
N ASN A 252 7.01 27.43 11.99
CA ASN A 252 6.84 28.85 12.35
C ASN A 252 6.83 29.09 13.88
N GLY A 253 7.58 28.28 14.65
CA GLY A 253 7.66 28.38 16.11
C GLY A 253 6.67 27.48 16.87
N ASP A 254 5.67 26.90 16.20
CA ASP A 254 4.65 26.06 16.83
C ASP A 254 4.85 24.57 16.52
N LEU A 255 4.62 23.69 17.50
CA LEU A 255 4.55 22.26 17.26
C LEU A 255 3.29 21.91 16.48
N LYS A 256 3.45 21.36 15.28
CA LYS A 256 2.36 20.90 14.42
C LYS A 256 2.49 19.41 14.15
N GLU A 257 1.36 18.73 14.20
CA GLU A 257 1.23 17.35 13.73
C GLU A 257 1.08 17.35 12.20
N LEU A 258 1.88 16.52 11.54
CA LEU A 258 1.94 16.39 10.10
C LEU A 258 1.98 14.92 9.70
N PHE A 259 1.61 14.65 8.44
CA PHE A 259 1.86 13.39 7.78
C PHE A 259 3.04 13.55 6.83
N GLU A 260 4.12 12.83 7.12
CA GLU A 260 5.20 12.61 6.17
C GLU A 260 4.78 11.50 5.21
N VAL A 261 4.67 11.82 3.92
CA VAL A 261 4.17 10.88 2.91
C VAL A 261 5.19 10.62 1.81
N ASP A 262 5.12 9.42 1.23
CA ASP A 262 5.89 9.05 0.04
C ASP A 262 5.39 9.83 -1.18
N SER A 263 6.22 10.76 -1.66
CA SER A 263 5.92 11.63 -2.79
C SER A 263 5.63 10.86 -4.09
N ARG A 264 6.17 9.65 -4.28
CA ARG A 264 5.90 8.83 -5.47
C ARG A 264 4.48 8.26 -5.46
N ALA A 265 3.92 8.03 -4.28
CA ALA A 265 2.54 7.58 -4.13
C ALA A 265 1.52 8.73 -4.28
N LEU A 266 1.94 9.99 -4.37
CA LEU A 266 1.02 11.12 -4.55
C LEU A 266 0.57 11.26 -6.00
N PRO A 267 -0.72 11.48 -6.28
CA PRO A 267 -1.19 11.95 -7.58
C PRO A 267 -0.59 13.30 -7.97
N SER A 268 -0.34 13.52 -9.26
CA SER A 268 0.33 14.73 -9.77
C SER A 268 -0.40 16.03 -9.42
N ASN A 269 -1.72 16.02 -9.31
CA ASN A 269 -2.54 17.20 -8.99
C ASN A 269 -2.45 17.63 -7.51
N VAL A 270 -1.93 16.77 -6.63
CA VAL A 270 -1.71 17.07 -5.20
C VAL A 270 -0.23 17.13 -4.83
N ARG A 271 0.67 16.78 -5.76
CA ARG A 271 2.09 17.05 -5.61
C ARG A 271 2.30 18.56 -5.65
N PHE A 272 3.23 19.04 -4.83
CA PHE A 272 3.69 20.41 -4.93
C PHE A 272 4.23 20.66 -6.34
N GLN A 273 3.68 21.68 -7.02
CA GLN A 273 4.31 22.24 -8.21
C GLN A 273 5.21 23.36 -7.72
N ASP A 274 6.52 23.17 -7.89
CA ASP A 274 7.48 24.26 -7.78
C ASP A 274 7.11 25.30 -8.85
N HIS A 275 6.32 26.30 -8.47
CA HIS A 275 6.14 27.48 -9.29
C HIS A 275 7.45 28.26 -9.22
N GLY A 276 8.42 27.79 -10.01
CA GLY A 276 9.69 28.44 -10.21
C GLY A 276 9.45 29.93 -10.41
N VAL A 277 10.00 30.72 -9.50
CA VAL A 277 10.03 32.17 -9.56
C VAL A 277 10.43 32.55 -10.99
N LYS A 278 9.49 33.07 -11.78
CA LYS A 278 9.82 33.76 -13.01
C LYS A 278 10.71 34.93 -12.60
N ARG A 279 12.02 34.80 -12.82
CA ARG A 279 12.91 35.95 -12.82
C ARG A 279 12.42 36.84 -13.96
N GLU A 280 11.77 37.94 -13.60
CA GLU A 280 11.50 39.03 -14.52
C GLU A 280 12.84 39.49 -15.11
N GLN A 281 12.85 39.62 -16.44
CA GLN A 281 13.97 40.16 -17.22
C GLN A 281 14.05 41.67 -17.06
#